data_AF-A0A3B8L3A1-F1
#
_entry.id   AF-A0A3B8L3A1-F1
#
_cell.length_a   1.000
_cell.length_b   1.000
_cell.length_c   1.000
_cell.angle_alpha   90.00
_cell.angle_beta   90.00
_cell.angle_gamma   90.00
#
_symmetry.space_group_name_H-M   'P 1'
#
loop_
_entity.id
_entity.type
_entity.pdbx_description
1 polymer ?
#
loop_
_entity_poly.entity_id
_entity_poly.type
_entity_poly.pdbx_seq_one_letter_code
_entity_poly.pdbx_strand_id
1 'polypeptide(L)' 'NLEELLVSQPTFGEEALQIAEMLIKSNAVDLIVVDSVAALVPKAEL' A
#
# COMPACT_ATOMS: atom_id res chain seq x y z
N ASN A 1 5.89 16.80 9.97
CA ASN A 1 6.03 15.74 10.99
C ASN A 1 6.19 14.41 10.29
N LEU A 2 7.32 13.72 10.47
CA LEU A 2 7.51 12.38 9.89
C LEU A 2 6.63 11.34 10.58
N GLU A 3 6.27 11.58 11.84
CA GLU A 3 5.42 10.73 12.67
C GLU A 3 3.98 10.59 12.16
N GLU A 4 3.52 11.53 11.33
CA GLU A 4 2.18 11.51 10.73
C GLU A 4 2.13 10.70 9.42
N LEU A 5 3.28 10.23 8.92
CA LEU A 5 3.35 9.42 7.71
C LEU A 5 2.96 7.96 8.00
N LEU A 6 1.86 7.52 7.42
CA LEU A 6 1.49 6.10 7.42
C LEU A 6 2.43 5.34 6.47
N VAL A 7 3.07 4.30 6.99
CA VAL A 7 3.97 3.42 6.23
C VAL A 7 3.49 1.98 6.35
N SER A 8 3.45 1.28 5.21
CA SER A 8 3.15 -0.15 5.16
C SER A 8 4.21 -0.88 4.33
N GLN A 9 4.55 -2.10 4.74
CA GLN A 9 5.47 -3.00 4.05
C GLN A 9 4.77 -4.34 3.81
N PRO A 10 3.95 -4.45 2.75
CA PRO A 10 3.18 -5.64 2.43
C PRO A 10 4.09 -6.78 1.93
N THR A 11 3.63 -8.02 2.10
CA THR A 11 4.37 -9.23 1.72
C THR A 11 4.19 -9.54 0.23
N PHE A 12 3.01 -9.31 -0.34
CA PHE A 12 2.67 -9.55 -1.75
C PHE A 12 1.85 -8.41 -2.35
N GLY A 13 1.81 -8.35 -3.68
CA GLY A 13 1.18 -7.28 -4.45
C GLY A 13 -0.31 -7.08 -4.14
N GLU A 14 -1.07 -8.17 -4.01
CA GLU A 14 -2.50 -8.08 -3.69
C GLU A 14 -2.76 -7.49 -2.30
N GLU A 15 -1.91 -7.80 -1.31
CA GLU A 15 -2.00 -7.20 0.03
C GLU A 15 -1.74 -5.70 -0.04
N ALA A 16 -0.72 -5.27 -0.79
CA ALA A 16 -0.41 -3.86 -1.00
C ALA A 16 -1.62 -3.09 -1.56
N LEU A 17 -2.26 -3.66 -2.59
CA LEU A 17 -3.40 -3.05 -3.27
C LEU A 17 -4.66 -3.05 -2.38
N GLN A 18 -4.87 -4.08 -1.56
CA GLN A 18 -5.96 -4.10 -0.57
C GLN A 18 -5.79 -3.02 0.49
N ILE A 19 -4.57 -2.82 1.00
CA ILE A 19 -4.29 -1.74 1.96
C ILE A 19 -4.58 -0.37 1.32
N ALA A 20 -4.12 -0.15 0.08
CA ALA A 20 -4.40 1.08 -0.64
C ALA A 20 -5.91 1.29 -0.84
N GLU A 21 -6.66 0.26 -1.24
CA GLU A 21 -8.12 0.34 -1.42
C GLU A 21 -8.83 0.70 -0.11
N MET A 22 -8.44 0.09 1.01
CA MET A 22 -9.00 0.39 2.33
C MET A 22 -8.75 1.85 2.73
N LEU A 23 -7.53 2.36 2.52
CA LEU A 23 -7.19 3.75 2.79
C LEU A 23 -7.97 4.71 1.90
N ILE A 24 -8.13 4.41 0.61
CA ILE A 24 -8.98 5.20 -0.30
C ILE A 24 -10.42 5.23 0.20
N LYS A 25 -11.01 4.07 0.54
CA LYS A 25 -12.39 3.97 1.02
C LYS A 25 -12.62 4.72 2.34
N SER A 26 -11.58 4.86 3.16
CA SER A 26 -11.67 5.58 4.43
C SER A 26 -11.86 7.10 4.26
N ASN A 27 -11.48 7.67 3.11
CA ASN A 27 -11.37 9.11 2.88
C ASN A 27 -10.52 9.85 3.94
N ALA A 28 -9.65 9.15 4.68
CA ALA A 28 -8.82 9.72 5.75
C ALA A 28 -7.44 10.19 5.26
N VAL A 29 -7.08 9.89 4.00
CA VAL A 29 -5.75 10.13 3.44
C VAL A 29 -5.89 10.87 2.11
N ASP A 30 -5.17 11.99 1.97
CA ASP A 30 -5.19 12.82 0.77
C ASP A 30 -4.29 12.31 -0.37
N LEU A 31 -3.20 11.61 -0.04
CA LEU A 31 -2.23 11.10 -1.00
C LEU A 31 -1.69 9.72 -0.58
N ILE A 32 -1.65 8.80 -1.53
CA ILE A 32 -1.04 7.47 -1.38
C ILE A 32 0.06 7.32 -2.43
N VAL A 33 1.23 6.84 -2.01
CA VAL A 33 2.38 6.56 -2.89
C VAL A 33 2.68 5.06 -2.83
N VAL A 34 2.81 4.44 -4.00
CA VAL A 34 3.28 3.06 -4.14
C VAL A 34 4.70 3.09 -4.68
N ASP A 35 5.66 2.65 -3.88
CA ASP A 35 7.08 2.58 -4.21
C ASP A 35 7.54 1.12 -4.14
N SER A 36 7.44 0.31 -5.20
CA SER A 36 7.07 0.64 -6.59
C SER A 36 6.28 -0.50 -7.24
N VAL A 37 5.75 -0.29 -8.46
CA VAL A 37 4.99 -1.33 -9.19
C VAL A 37 5.83 -2.59 -9.45
N ALA A 38 7.14 -2.45 -9.68
CA ALA A 38 8.02 -3.59 -9.92
C ALA A 38 8.16 -4.53 -8.69
N ALA A 39 7.84 -4.04 -7.50
CA ALA A 39 7.87 -4.82 -6.26
C ALA A 39 6.52 -5.49 -5.93
N LEU A 40 5.47 -5.24 -6.70
CA LEU A 40 4.15 -5.85 -6.50
C LEU A 40 4.11 -7.27 -7.07
N VAL A 41 4.82 -8.19 -6.42
CA VAL A 41 4.88 -9.60 -6.81
C VAL A 41 3.57 -10.30 -6.42
N PRO A 42 2.87 -10.98 -7.36
CA PRO A 42 1.65 -11.73 -7.04
C PRO A 42 1.91 -12.76 -5.94
N LYS A 43 0.93 -12.98 -5.06
CA LYS A 43 1.04 -13.99 -3.99
C LYS A 43 1.38 -15.39 -4.52
N ALA A 44 0.95 -15.72 -5.73
CA ALA A 44 1.22 -17.01 -6.36
C ALA A 44 2.68 -17.18 -6.83
N GLU A 45 3.46 -16.09 -6.88
CA GLU A 45 4.85 -16.05 -7.34
C GLU A 45 5.87 -15.92 -6.18
N LEU A 46 5.39 -15.92 -4.92
CA LEU A 46 6.19 -15.97 -3.68
C LEU A 46 6.22 -17.39 -3.10
#